data_AF-A0A1F4XDX3-F1
#
_entry.id   AF-A0A1F4XDX3-F1
#
_cell.length_a   1.000
_cell.length_b   1.000
_cell.length_c   1.000
_cell.angle_alpha   90.00
_cell.angle_beta   90.00
_cell.angle_gamma   90.00
#
_symmetry.space_group_name_H-M   'P 1'
#
loop_
_entity.id
_entity.type
_entity.pdbx_description
1 polymer ?
#
loop_
_entity_poly.entity_id
_entity_poly.type
_entity_poly.pdbx_seq_one_letter_code
_entity_poly.pdbx_strand_id
1 'polypeptide(L)'
;MLRIFTSNLVSMLNLLKIKIAKFTKVFSVTVSYVFIFYVFSPLLFAADLDEPTLGEARPLLVNVMNWLVFLVGIVFVLVVAYGAWKASTAAGDPRGLDSAKSTWSYAIFGLLIIVGFFALFTIVSGLFGFKIGFTEIFDGIFDGISKLTQLAIPGSTSTNPGTVIPDPPQQIQ
;
A
#
# COMPACT_ATOMS: atom_id res chain seq x y z
N MET A 1 -37.08 -41.28 -27.98
CA MET A 1 -36.76 -39.86 -28.30
C MET A 1 -36.49 -39.01 -27.06
N LEU A 2 -37.32 -39.05 -26.01
CA LEU A 2 -37.21 -38.16 -24.84
C LEU A 2 -35.85 -38.23 -24.09
N ARG A 3 -35.27 -39.44 -23.93
CA ARG A 3 -33.97 -39.64 -23.24
C ARG A 3 -32.76 -39.03 -23.97
N ILE A 4 -32.83 -38.89 -25.28
CA ILE A 4 -31.75 -38.30 -26.11
C ILE A 4 -31.76 -36.77 -25.96
N PHE A 5 -32.96 -36.19 -25.87
CA PHE A 5 -33.11 -34.75 -25.64
C PHE A 5 -32.59 -34.35 -24.25
N THR A 6 -32.85 -35.17 -23.22
CA THR A 6 -32.41 -34.89 -21.86
C THR A 6 -30.88 -34.99 -21.67
N SER A 7 -30.18 -35.90 -22.36
CA SER A 7 -28.71 -35.99 -22.20
C SER A 7 -27.99 -34.81 -22.86
N ASN A 8 -28.48 -34.36 -24.02
CA ASN A 8 -27.96 -33.17 -24.70
C ASN A 8 -28.18 -31.90 -23.86
N LEU A 9 -29.34 -31.79 -23.19
CA LEU A 9 -29.63 -30.66 -22.30
C LEU A 9 -28.69 -30.63 -21.08
N VAL A 10 -28.43 -31.78 -20.45
CA VAL A 10 -27.51 -31.88 -19.29
C VAL A 10 -26.07 -31.59 -19.69
N SER A 11 -25.64 -32.06 -20.87
CA SER A 11 -24.30 -31.76 -21.41
C SER A 11 -24.11 -30.27 -21.66
N MET A 12 -25.10 -29.60 -22.27
CA MET A 12 -25.06 -28.14 -22.47
C MET A 12 -25.06 -27.36 -21.16
N LEU A 13 -25.82 -27.83 -20.15
CA LEU A 13 -25.82 -27.21 -18.82
C LEU A 13 -24.46 -27.32 -18.13
N ASN A 14 -23.77 -28.46 -18.29
CA ASN A 14 -22.44 -28.67 -17.73
C ASN A 14 -21.38 -27.80 -18.43
N LEU A 15 -21.49 -27.65 -19.76
CA LEU A 15 -20.64 -26.74 -20.54
C LEU A 15 -20.84 -25.27 -20.15
N LEU A 16 -22.09 -24.85 -19.90
CA LEU A 16 -22.40 -23.49 -19.44
C LEU A 16 -21.75 -23.21 -18.08
N LYS A 17 -21.86 -24.13 -17.12
CA LYS A 17 -21.23 -24.02 -15.80
C LYS A 17 -19.70 -23.92 -15.90
N ILE A 18 -19.08 -24.73 -16.76
CA ILE A 18 -17.63 -24.69 -17.00
C ILE A 18 -17.20 -23.36 -17.62
N LYS A 19 -17.96 -22.83 -18.59
CA LYS A 19 -17.65 -21.53 -19.21
C LYS A 19 -17.76 -20.38 -18.22
N ILE A 20 -18.81 -20.34 -17.39
CA ILE A 20 -19.00 -19.32 -16.36
C ILE A 20 -17.87 -19.38 -15.32
N ALA A 21 -17.53 -20.58 -14.83
CA ALA A 21 -16.46 -20.76 -13.85
C ALA A 21 -15.08 -20.34 -14.40
N LYS A 22 -14.77 -20.65 -15.67
CA LYS A 22 -13.54 -20.19 -16.33
C LYS A 22 -13.52 -18.67 -16.51
N PHE A 23 -14.64 -18.09 -16.94
CA PHE A 23 -14.75 -16.65 -17.18
C PHE A 23 -14.55 -15.83 -15.90
N THR A 24 -15.21 -16.20 -14.78
CA THR A 24 -15.03 -15.54 -13.49
C THR A 24 -13.58 -15.63 -13.00
N LYS A 25 -12.89 -16.75 -13.25
CA LYS A 25 -11.49 -16.94 -12.84
C LYS A 25 -10.54 -16.07 -13.67
N VAL A 26 -10.71 -16.02 -14.99
CA VAL A 26 -9.87 -15.20 -15.88
C VAL A 26 -10.07 -13.72 -15.61
N PHE A 27 -11.33 -13.27 -15.47
CA PHE A 27 -11.64 -11.88 -15.14
C PHE A 27 -11.05 -11.45 -13.80
N SER A 28 -11.14 -12.29 -12.77
CA SER A 28 -10.54 -12.01 -11.45
C SER A 28 -9.02 -11.89 -11.49
N VAL A 29 -8.33 -12.68 -12.31
CA VAL A 29 -6.86 -12.63 -12.44
C VAL A 29 -6.42 -11.33 -13.11
N THR A 30 -7.09 -10.93 -14.21
CA THR A 30 -6.76 -9.68 -14.91
C THR A 30 -7.02 -8.45 -14.03
N VAL A 31 -8.14 -8.40 -13.31
CA VAL A 31 -8.46 -7.31 -12.38
C VAL A 31 -7.42 -7.23 -11.26
N SER A 32 -6.99 -8.37 -10.71
CA SER A 32 -5.94 -8.42 -9.70
C SER A 32 -4.61 -7.87 -10.21
N TYR A 33 -4.23 -8.21 -11.44
CA TYR A 33 -2.98 -7.73 -12.05
C TYR A 33 -3.00 -6.21 -12.27
N VAL A 34 -4.10 -5.66 -12.80
CA VAL A 34 -4.27 -4.20 -12.97
C VAL A 34 -4.27 -3.48 -11.63
N PHE A 35 -4.90 -4.06 -10.62
CA PHE A 35 -4.91 -3.52 -9.26
C PHE A 35 -3.53 -3.49 -8.62
N ILE A 36 -2.77 -4.59 -8.71
CA ILE A 36 -1.38 -4.66 -8.24
C ILE A 36 -0.51 -3.64 -8.97
N PHE A 37 -0.64 -3.55 -10.30
CA PHE A 37 0.09 -2.56 -11.09
C PHE A 37 -0.25 -1.13 -10.67
N TYR A 38 -1.52 -0.82 -10.43
CA TYR A 38 -1.95 0.50 -9.96
C TYR A 38 -1.42 0.84 -8.56
N VAL A 39 -1.48 -0.12 -7.63
CA VAL A 39 -1.00 0.02 -6.24
C VAL A 39 0.53 0.12 -6.17
N PHE A 40 1.26 -0.64 -6.98
CA PHE A 40 2.73 -0.60 -7.03
C PHE A 40 3.28 0.46 -7.97
N SER A 41 2.48 1.04 -8.87
CA SER A 41 2.94 2.05 -9.83
C SER A 41 3.70 3.20 -9.16
N PRO A 42 3.25 3.76 -8.02
CA PRO A 42 3.93 4.92 -7.46
C PRO A 42 5.20 4.54 -6.70
N LEU A 43 5.36 3.27 -6.32
CA LEU A 43 6.62 2.74 -5.81
C LEU A 43 7.67 2.59 -6.92
N LEU A 44 7.25 2.30 -8.16
CA LEU A 44 8.14 2.07 -9.30
C LEU A 44 8.58 3.37 -10.00
N PHE A 45 7.79 4.44 -9.93
CA PHE A 45 8.05 5.70 -10.65
C PHE A 45 8.49 6.87 -9.75
N ALA A 46 8.71 6.65 -8.45
CA ALA A 46 9.20 7.72 -7.58
C ALA A 46 10.67 8.09 -7.85
N ALA A 47 11.45 7.20 -8.49
CA ALA A 47 12.89 7.32 -8.62
C ALA A 47 13.30 7.94 -9.96
N ASP A 48 13.17 9.26 -10.09
CA ASP A 48 13.99 10.02 -11.05
C ASP A 48 15.32 10.30 -10.33
N LEU A 49 16.29 9.40 -10.52
CA LEU A 49 17.61 9.46 -9.87
C LEU A 49 18.59 10.07 -10.88
N ASP A 50 18.65 11.39 -10.94
CA ASP A 50 19.61 12.09 -11.80
C ASP A 50 21.02 12.00 -11.18
N GLU A 51 21.13 11.96 -9.84
CA GLU A 51 22.38 11.66 -9.12
C GLU A 51 22.10 10.95 -7.77
N PRO A 52 22.87 9.92 -7.36
CA PRO A 52 22.63 9.20 -6.10
C PRO A 52 23.08 10.03 -4.88
N THR A 53 22.37 11.12 -4.58
CA THR A 53 22.62 11.96 -3.40
C THR A 53 21.69 11.57 -2.25
N LEU A 54 22.18 11.67 -1.01
CA LEU A 54 21.40 11.39 0.20
C LEU A 54 20.21 12.36 0.38
N GLY A 55 20.23 13.50 -0.30
CA GLY A 55 19.15 14.49 -0.27
C GLY A 55 17.88 13.99 -0.96
N GLU A 56 18.02 13.29 -2.09
CA GLU A 56 16.90 12.78 -2.90
C GLU A 56 16.31 11.47 -2.34
N ALA A 57 17.05 10.75 -1.49
CA ALA A 57 16.53 9.56 -0.80
C ALA A 57 15.40 9.86 0.20
N ARG A 58 15.36 11.08 0.74
CA ARG A 58 14.35 11.51 1.72
C ARG A 58 12.92 11.52 1.16
N PRO A 59 12.60 12.26 0.07
CA PRO A 59 11.24 12.31 -0.46
C PRO A 59 10.77 10.93 -0.94
N LEU A 60 11.68 10.09 -1.46
CA LEU A 60 11.38 8.71 -1.81
C LEU A 60 10.90 7.91 -0.60
N LEU A 61 11.66 7.94 0.50
CA LEU A 61 11.32 7.18 1.70
C LEU A 61 10.00 7.63 2.30
N VAL A 62 9.75 8.94 2.38
CA VAL A 62 8.49 9.49 2.90
C VAL A 62 7.31 9.06 2.01
N ASN A 63 7.47 9.11 0.70
CA ASN A 63 6.43 8.68 -0.24
C ASN A 63 6.14 7.17 -0.12
N VAL A 64 7.18 6.33 0.02
CA VAL A 64 7.02 4.87 0.24
C VAL A 64 6.30 4.60 1.57
N MET A 65 6.66 5.30 2.65
CA MET A 65 6.00 5.13 3.94
C MET A 65 4.53 5.56 3.91
N ASN A 66 4.22 6.68 3.25
CA ASN A 66 2.84 7.11 3.06
C ASN A 66 2.04 6.09 2.23
N TRP A 67 2.66 5.52 1.20
CA TRP A 67 2.08 4.44 0.39
C TRP A 67 1.81 3.17 1.19
N LEU A 68 2.69 2.79 2.12
CA LEU A 68 2.48 1.64 2.99
C LEU A 68 1.26 1.83 3.91
N VAL A 69 1.10 3.02 4.49
CA VAL A 69 -0.08 3.32 5.33
C VAL A 69 -1.38 3.23 4.50
N PHE A 70 -1.36 3.75 3.28
CA PHE A 70 -2.50 3.65 2.37
C PHE A 70 -2.80 2.19 1.98
N LEU A 71 -1.77 1.38 1.70
CA LEU A 71 -1.90 -0.04 1.39
C LEU A 71 -2.64 -0.80 2.50
N VAL A 72 -2.26 -0.56 3.76
CA VAL A 72 -2.92 -1.17 4.93
C VAL A 72 -4.41 -0.83 4.96
N GLY A 73 -4.76 0.43 4.67
CA GLY A 73 -6.15 0.87 4.56
C GLY A 73 -6.94 0.11 3.49
N ILE A 74 -6.35 -0.09 2.31
CA ILE A 74 -7.01 -0.85 1.24
C ILE A 74 -7.19 -2.32 1.63
N VAL A 75 -6.16 -2.95 2.20
CA VAL A 75 -6.24 -4.34 2.67
C VAL A 75 -7.36 -4.51 3.69
N PHE A 76 -7.51 -3.57 4.62
CA PHE A 76 -8.60 -3.57 5.59
C PHE A 76 -9.98 -3.58 4.90
N VAL A 77 -10.21 -2.70 3.94
CA VAL A 77 -11.46 -2.65 3.16
C VAL A 77 -11.72 -3.98 2.43
N LEU A 78 -10.70 -4.57 1.82
CA LEU A 78 -10.83 -5.85 1.11
C LEU A 78 -11.21 -7.00 2.03
N VAL A 79 -10.60 -7.08 3.23
CA VAL A 79 -10.91 -8.14 4.20
C VAL A 79 -12.34 -8.01 4.72
N VAL A 80 -12.79 -6.78 5.00
CA VAL A 80 -14.18 -6.51 5.43
C VAL A 80 -15.17 -6.85 4.32
N ALA A 81 -14.92 -6.38 3.08
CA ALA A 81 -15.77 -6.67 1.93
C ALA A 81 -15.86 -8.17 1.64
N TYR A 82 -14.73 -8.89 1.73
CA TYR A 82 -14.70 -10.34 1.58
C TYR A 82 -15.49 -11.07 2.67
N GLY A 83 -15.37 -10.62 3.92
CA GLY A 83 -16.17 -11.13 5.04
C GLY A 83 -17.67 -10.92 4.84
N ALA A 84 -18.08 -9.75 4.36
CA ALA A 84 -19.48 -9.41 4.08
C ALA A 84 -20.05 -10.23 2.91
N TRP A 85 -19.29 -10.36 1.82
CA TRP A 85 -19.67 -11.20 0.69
C TRP A 85 -19.86 -12.65 1.14
N LYS A 86 -18.88 -13.23 1.83
CA LYS A 86 -18.90 -14.59 2.34
C LYS A 86 -20.06 -14.87 3.29
N ALA A 87 -20.43 -13.91 4.15
CA ALA A 87 -21.61 -14.02 5.01
C ALA A 87 -22.91 -14.07 4.19
N SER A 88 -22.99 -13.26 3.13
CA SER A 88 -24.17 -13.15 2.26
C SER A 88 -24.37 -14.41 1.41
N THR A 89 -23.30 -15.03 0.93
CA THR A 89 -23.37 -16.27 0.12
C THR A 89 -23.55 -17.55 0.95
N ALA A 90 -23.47 -17.49 2.28
CA ALA A 90 -23.60 -18.68 3.12
C ALA A 90 -25.01 -19.29 3.09
N ALA A 91 -26.05 -18.55 2.65
CA ALA A 91 -27.42 -19.05 2.42
C ALA A 91 -28.02 -19.91 3.56
N GLY A 92 -27.56 -19.72 4.81
CA GLY A 92 -28.01 -20.48 5.98
C GLY A 92 -27.18 -21.72 6.33
N ASP A 93 -26.10 -22.04 5.58
CA ASP A 93 -25.16 -23.10 5.98
C ASP A 93 -24.37 -22.66 7.23
N PRO A 94 -24.47 -23.39 8.35
CA PRO A 94 -23.76 -23.05 9.59
C PRO A 94 -22.24 -22.97 9.38
N ARG A 95 -21.65 -23.78 8.49
CA ARG A 95 -20.21 -23.77 8.23
C ARG A 95 -19.78 -22.49 7.51
N GLY A 96 -20.56 -22.06 6.51
CA GLY A 96 -20.33 -20.81 5.79
C GLY A 96 -20.41 -19.59 6.72
N LEU A 97 -21.40 -19.58 7.61
CA LEU A 97 -21.61 -18.49 8.56
C LEU A 97 -20.51 -18.41 9.62
N ASP A 98 -20.09 -19.53 10.20
CA ASP A 98 -19.02 -19.54 11.20
C ASP A 98 -17.68 -19.10 10.61
N SER A 99 -17.42 -19.50 9.37
CA SER A 99 -16.23 -19.06 8.65
C SER A 99 -16.26 -17.57 8.30
N ALA A 100 -17.44 -16.98 8.08
CA ALA A 100 -17.58 -15.54 7.89
C ALA A 100 -17.35 -14.76 9.19
N LYS A 101 -17.90 -15.23 10.32
CA LYS A 101 -17.68 -14.62 11.64
C LYS A 101 -16.20 -14.55 12.00
N SER A 102 -15.45 -15.63 11.75
CA SER A 102 -14.00 -15.66 11.98
C SER A 102 -13.27 -14.59 11.15
N THR A 103 -13.63 -14.41 9.88
CA THR A 103 -13.07 -13.35 9.02
C THR A 103 -13.35 -11.94 9.57
N TRP A 104 -14.56 -11.69 10.05
CA TRP A 104 -14.91 -10.42 10.70
C TRP A 104 -14.12 -10.17 11.98
N SER A 105 -13.94 -11.20 12.82
CA SER A 105 -13.10 -11.09 14.02
C SER A 105 -11.68 -10.70 13.66
N TYR A 106 -11.06 -11.32 12.65
CA TYR A 106 -9.71 -10.95 12.21
C TYR A 106 -9.62 -9.50 11.71
N ALA A 107 -10.65 -9.02 10.99
CA ALA A 107 -10.70 -7.62 10.56
C ALA A 107 -10.74 -6.66 11.75
N ILE A 108 -11.55 -6.98 12.77
CA ILE A 108 -11.68 -6.18 13.99
C ILE A 108 -10.37 -6.18 14.79
N PHE A 109 -9.73 -7.33 14.98
CA PHE A 109 -8.45 -7.42 15.67
C PHE A 109 -7.35 -6.66 14.92
N GLY A 110 -7.32 -6.74 13.58
CA GLY A 110 -6.40 -5.95 12.77
C GLY A 110 -6.58 -4.45 12.96
N LEU A 111 -7.84 -3.97 12.91
CA LEU A 111 -8.16 -2.57 13.17
C LEU A 111 -7.77 -2.15 14.59
N LEU A 112 -8.05 -2.99 15.57
CA LEU A 112 -7.74 -2.73 16.97
C LEU A 112 -6.23 -2.56 17.19
N ILE A 113 -5.40 -3.37 16.54
CA ILE A 113 -3.94 -3.25 16.61
C ILE A 113 -3.49 -1.91 16.02
N ILE A 114 -4.01 -1.52 14.85
CA ILE A 114 -3.64 -0.26 14.19
C ILE A 114 -4.02 0.93 15.05
N VAL A 115 -5.27 0.98 15.54
CA VAL A 115 -5.76 2.05 16.41
C VAL A 115 -4.97 2.08 17.73
N GLY A 116 -4.74 0.91 18.33
CA GLY A 116 -3.96 0.78 19.56
C GLY A 116 -2.53 1.27 19.38
N PHE A 117 -1.91 0.99 18.23
CA PHE A 117 -0.59 1.49 17.89
C PHE A 117 -0.57 3.02 17.79
N PHE A 118 -1.48 3.63 17.03
CA PHE A 118 -1.58 5.10 16.95
C PHE A 118 -1.87 5.75 18.31
N ALA A 119 -2.70 5.11 19.14
CA ALA A 119 -2.96 5.57 20.50
C ALA A 119 -1.70 5.54 21.36
N LEU A 120 -0.91 4.46 21.28
CA LEU A 120 0.36 4.34 21.98
C LEU A 120 1.34 5.45 21.56
N PHE A 121 1.51 5.70 20.26
CA PHE A 121 2.37 6.77 19.76
C PHE A 121 1.91 8.16 20.23
N THR A 122 0.60 8.39 20.29
CA THR A 122 0.03 9.64 20.79
C THR A 122 0.34 9.85 22.27
N ILE A 123 0.22 8.80 23.10
CA ILE A 123 0.54 8.86 24.53
C ILE A 123 2.04 9.09 24.74
N VAL A 124 2.90 8.37 24.01
CA VAL A 124 4.35 8.50 24.15
C VAL A 124 4.81 9.88 23.67
N SER A 125 4.34 10.36 22.50
CA SER A 125 4.69 11.71 22.02
C SER A 125 4.19 12.83 22.94
N GLY A 126 3.00 12.67 23.53
CA GLY A 126 2.48 13.59 24.54
C GLY A 126 3.31 13.61 25.82
N LEU A 127 3.82 12.45 26.25
CA LEU A 127 4.65 12.34 27.46
C LEU A 127 6.03 12.97 27.30
N PHE A 128 6.65 12.80 26.12
CA PHE A 128 8.00 13.27 25.87
C PHE A 128 8.07 14.70 25.28
N GLY A 129 6.93 15.30 24.93
CA GLY A 129 6.88 16.67 24.42
C GLY A 129 7.45 16.84 23.00
N PHE A 130 7.82 15.75 22.33
CA PHE A 130 8.19 15.75 20.92
C PHE A 130 7.23 14.86 20.13
N LYS A 131 6.91 15.28 18.90
CA LYS A 131 6.09 14.49 17.99
C LYS A 131 6.89 13.26 17.53
N ILE A 132 6.42 12.09 17.92
CA ILE A 132 6.98 10.81 17.45
C ILE A 132 6.27 10.46 16.15
N GLY A 133 6.55 11.22 15.10
CA GLY A 133 6.17 10.90 13.74
C GLY A 133 7.26 10.06 13.09
N PHE A 134 6.90 9.04 12.31
CA PHE A 134 7.88 8.32 11.50
C PHE A 134 8.69 9.28 10.61
N THR A 135 8.01 10.27 10.00
CA THR A 135 8.65 11.32 9.19
C THR A 135 9.69 12.10 9.98
N GLU A 136 9.36 12.54 11.20
CA GLU A 136 10.26 13.33 12.04
C GLU A 136 11.50 12.55 12.48
N ILE A 137 11.34 11.26 12.81
CA ILE A 137 12.45 10.38 13.17
C ILE A 137 13.41 10.22 11.98
N PHE A 138 12.88 9.91 10.79
CA PHE A 138 13.71 9.75 9.61
C PHE A 138 14.35 11.06 9.18
N ASP A 139 13.62 12.18 9.22
CA ASP A 139 14.16 13.49 8.89
C ASP A 139 15.34 13.87 9.79
N GLY A 140 15.24 13.60 11.09
CA GLY A 140 16.32 13.80 12.05
C GLY A 140 17.55 12.93 11.77
N ILE A 141 17.36 11.65 11.43
CA ILE A 141 18.47 10.73 11.07
C ILE A 141 19.18 11.21 9.82
N PHE A 142 18.45 11.51 8.75
CA PHE A 142 19.06 11.98 7.51
C PHE A 142 19.70 13.35 7.69
N ASP A 143 19.15 14.23 8.54
CA ASP A 143 19.72 15.58 8.80
C ASP A 143 21.06 15.46 9.50
N GLY A 144 21.13 14.58 10.50
CA GLY A 144 22.38 14.20 11.15
C GLY A 144 23.41 13.68 10.16
N ILE A 145 23.04 12.74 9.27
CA ILE A 145 23.96 12.19 8.28
C ILE A 145 24.46 13.26 7.31
N SER A 146 23.57 14.11 6.77
CA SER A 146 23.98 15.18 5.84
C SER A 146 24.97 16.16 6.46
N LYS A 147 24.76 16.54 7.73
CA LYS A 147 25.67 17.42 8.46
C LYS A 147 27.04 16.78 8.64
N LEU A 148 27.09 15.49 8.98
CA LEU A 148 28.33 14.75 9.14
C LEU A 148 29.06 14.58 7.80
N THR A 149 28.34 14.35 6.71
CA THR A 149 28.92 14.25 5.37
C THR A 149 29.50 15.59 4.90
N GLN A 150 28.81 16.71 5.14
CA GLN A 150 29.33 18.04 4.80
C GLN A 150 30.57 18.43 5.64
N LEU A 151 30.65 17.98 6.89
CA LEU A 151 31.84 18.17 7.74
C LEU A 151 33.03 17.33 7.26
N ALA A 152 32.78 16.14 6.70
CA ALA A 152 33.82 15.26 6.18
C ALA A 152 34.27 15.62 4.76
N ILE A 153 33.39 16.22 3.95
CA ILE A 153 33.68 16.67 2.58
C ILE A 153 33.26 18.13 2.45
N PRO A 154 34.17 19.09 2.69
CA PRO A 154 33.86 20.51 2.53
C PRO A 154 33.64 20.83 1.04
N GLY A 155 32.38 20.96 0.62
CA GLY A 155 32.01 21.36 -0.75
C GLY A 155 30.76 20.70 -1.37
N SER A 156 30.12 19.72 -0.73
CA SER A 156 28.88 19.12 -1.24
C SER A 156 27.63 19.92 -0.83
N THR A 157 27.44 21.06 -1.49
CA THR A 157 26.20 21.84 -1.43
C THR A 157 25.04 20.97 -1.91
N SER A 158 24.05 20.74 -1.06
CA SER A 158 22.77 20.14 -1.44
C SER A 158 21.99 21.16 -2.28
N THR A 159 22.27 21.23 -3.57
CA THR A 159 21.54 22.07 -4.51
C THR A 159 20.18 21.42 -4.75
N ASN A 160 19.15 22.00 -4.17
CA ASN A 160 17.77 21.82 -4.61
C ASN A 160 17.68 22.27 -6.09
N PRO A 161 17.31 21.40 -7.05
CA PRO A 161 17.26 21.75 -8.47
C PRO A 161 16.02 22.63 -8.73
N GLY A 162 16.13 23.90 -8.33
CA GLY A 162 15.05 24.88 -8.50
C GLY A 162 15.48 26.34 -8.35
N THR A 163 16.70 26.62 -7.86
CA THR A 163 17.22 27.99 -7.77
C THR A 163 18.67 28.05 -8.20
N VAL A 164 18.93 27.80 -9.48
CA VAL A 164 20.14 28.33 -10.13
C VAL A 164 19.90 29.82 -10.33
N ILE A 165 20.16 30.62 -9.30
CA ILE A 165 20.48 32.03 -9.50
C ILE A 165 22.01 32.03 -9.72
N PRO A 166 22.51 32.30 -10.94
CA PRO A 166 23.94 32.47 -11.13
C PRO A 166 24.40 33.69 -10.34
N ASP A 167 25.38 33.51 -9.44
CA ASP A 167 26.00 34.62 -8.71
C ASP A 167 26.57 35.65 -9.70
N PRO A 168 26.34 36.96 -9.50
CA PRO A 168 27.01 37.99 -10.27
C PRO A 168 28.54 37.91 -10.04
N PRO A 169 29.36 38.12 -11.08
CA PRO A 169 30.80 38.02 -10.97
C PRO A 169 31.35 39.00 -9.93
N GLN A 170 32.07 38.47 -8.95
CA GLN A 170 32.75 39.25 -7.91
C GLN A 170 33.78 40.18 -8.57
N GLN A 171 33.53 41.49 -8.49
CA GLN A 171 34.47 42.53 -8.91
C GLN A 171 35.55 42.68 -7.83
N ILE A 172 36.79 42.41 -8.23
CA ILE A 172 38.01 42.55 -7.43
C ILE A 172 38.22 44.05 -7.13
N GLN A 173 38.36 44.41 -5.85
CA GLN A 173 39.02 45.65 -5.42
C GLN A 173 40.25 45.30 -4.58
#